data_AF-A0A3M5T6F3-F1
#
_entry.id   AF-A0A3M5T6F3-F1
#
_cell.length_a   1.000
_cell.length_b   1.000
_cell.length_c   1.000
_cell.angle_alpha   90.00
_cell.angle_beta   90.00
_cell.angle_gamma   90.00
#
_symmetry.space_group_name_H-M   'P 1'
#
loop_
_entity.id
_entity.type
_entity.pdbx_description
1 polymer ?
#
loop_
_entity_poly.entity_id
_entity_poly.type
_entity_poly.pdbx_seq_one_letter_code
_entity_poly.pdbx_strand_id
1 'polypeptide(L)'
;MTEAKFNPKDMPILELNTSGTSRYEASRFLDNPEAISAYLAESMKENDPELLMRALSEVAKAQGVNKVAKDAGVNRESLYKTFKGGVKTRYDTIRKLMEAVGVELTVQPIASKAAAVSWSVAQPRKASKAAAAKPDGRPTAKAATKPRATTRHVGA
;
A
#
# COMPACT_ATOMS: atom_id res chain seq x y z
N MET A 1 -47.37 -34.51 7.18
CA MET A 1 -45.93 -34.33 7.49
C MET A 1 -45.87 -33.40 8.68
N THR A 2 -45.69 -33.95 9.89
CA THR A 2 -45.75 -33.18 11.14
C THR A 2 -44.42 -32.48 11.37
N GLU A 3 -44.45 -31.16 11.43
CA GLU A 3 -43.29 -30.30 11.63
C GLU A 3 -42.83 -30.44 13.10
N ALA A 4 -41.71 -31.13 13.33
CA ALA A 4 -41.13 -31.27 14.66
C ALA A 4 -40.57 -29.91 15.10
N LYS A 5 -41.18 -29.29 16.11
CA LYS A 5 -40.69 -28.04 16.72
C LYS A 5 -39.35 -28.32 17.41
N PHE A 6 -38.29 -27.68 16.92
CA PHE A 6 -36.97 -27.69 17.53
C PHE A 6 -37.02 -27.15 18.97
N ASN A 7 -36.46 -27.89 19.93
CA ASN A 7 -36.33 -27.48 21.33
C ASN A 7 -34.84 -27.40 21.71
N PRO A 8 -34.31 -26.21 22.05
CA PRO A 8 -32.89 -26.02 22.36
C PRO A 8 -32.38 -26.88 23.53
N LYS A 9 -33.26 -27.29 24.45
CA LYS A 9 -32.90 -28.12 25.62
C LYS A 9 -32.63 -29.59 25.26
N ASP A 10 -33.11 -30.02 24.10
CA ASP A 10 -32.89 -31.38 23.59
C ASP A 10 -31.62 -31.45 22.71
N MET A 11 -30.89 -30.32 22.56
CA MET A 11 -29.56 -30.35 21.91
C MET A 11 -28.56 -31.10 22.80
N PRO A 12 -27.83 -32.09 22.26
CA PRO A 12 -26.78 -32.75 23.02
C PRO A 12 -25.68 -31.75 23.38
N ILE A 13 -25.27 -31.72 24.65
CA ILE A 13 -24.07 -31.00 25.07
C ILE A 13 -22.88 -31.79 24.53
N LEU A 14 -22.13 -31.18 23.62
CA LEU A 14 -20.91 -31.76 23.07
C LEU A 14 -19.81 -31.68 24.14
N GLU A 15 -19.51 -32.80 24.80
CA GLU A 15 -18.31 -32.94 25.62
C GLU A 15 -17.08 -33.08 24.71
N LEU A 16 -16.53 -31.94 24.30
CA LEU A 16 -15.34 -31.90 23.45
C LEU A 16 -14.08 -32.20 24.28
N ASN A 17 -13.37 -33.27 23.93
CA ASN A 17 -12.04 -33.54 24.49
C ASN A 17 -11.00 -32.60 23.85
N THR A 18 -10.57 -31.58 24.60
CA THR A 18 -9.59 -30.58 24.14
C THR A 18 -8.14 -30.97 24.44
N SER A 19 -7.89 -32.11 25.09
CA SER A 19 -6.55 -32.52 25.57
C SER A 19 -5.50 -32.70 24.45
N GLY A 20 -5.93 -32.95 23.22
CA GLY A 20 -5.05 -33.05 22.05
C GLY A 20 -4.91 -31.76 21.24
N THR A 21 -5.52 -30.66 21.68
CA THR A 21 -5.52 -29.40 20.93
C THR A 21 -4.51 -28.42 21.54
N SER A 22 -3.95 -27.57 20.70
CA SER A 22 -3.09 -26.47 21.13
C SER A 22 -3.73 -25.14 20.81
N ARG A 23 -3.35 -24.08 21.53
CA ARG A 23 -3.81 -22.73 21.24
C ARG A 23 -3.40 -22.36 19.82
N TYR A 24 -4.33 -21.79 19.06
CA TYR A 24 -4.04 -21.28 17.73
C TYR A 24 -2.98 -20.16 17.79
N GLU A 25 -1.96 -20.31 16.96
CA GLU A 25 -0.85 -19.36 16.79
C GLU A 25 -0.70 -19.09 15.29
N ALA A 26 -1.03 -17.87 14.85
CA ALA A 26 -0.99 -17.49 13.44
C ALA A 26 0.41 -17.68 12.84
N SER A 27 1.45 -17.34 13.61
CA SER A 27 2.87 -17.52 13.24
C SER A 27 3.25 -18.91 12.73
N ARG A 28 2.54 -19.98 13.11
CA ARG A 28 2.81 -21.35 12.61
C ARG A 28 2.42 -21.56 11.15
N PHE A 29 1.63 -20.66 10.58
CA PHE A 29 1.08 -20.75 9.23
C PHE A 29 1.58 -19.63 8.30
N LEU A 30 2.55 -18.83 8.77
CA LEU A 30 3.13 -17.70 8.01
C LEU A 30 4.51 -18.10 7.45
N ASP A 31 4.53 -19.21 6.70
CA ASP A 31 5.73 -19.88 6.20
C ASP A 31 6.12 -19.51 4.76
N ASN A 32 5.25 -18.79 4.05
CA ASN A 32 5.48 -18.36 2.67
C ASN A 32 5.08 -16.88 2.44
N PRO A 33 5.63 -16.22 1.40
CA PRO A 33 5.37 -14.81 1.11
C PRO A 33 3.89 -14.49 0.83
N GLU A 34 3.17 -15.39 0.17
CA GLU A 34 1.76 -15.22 -0.17
C GLU A 34 0.88 -15.20 1.10
N ALA A 35 1.14 -16.11 2.03
CA ALA A 35 0.44 -16.16 3.32
C ALA A 35 0.73 -14.92 4.17
N ILE A 36 1.99 -14.47 4.22
CA ILE A 36 2.39 -13.26 4.94
C ILE A 36 1.69 -12.03 4.37
N SER A 37 1.75 -11.85 3.05
CA SER A 37 1.15 -10.69 2.38
C SER A 37 -0.38 -10.67 2.55
N ALA A 38 -1.05 -11.81 2.37
CA ALA A 38 -2.50 -11.92 2.58
C ALA A 38 -2.90 -11.62 4.04
N TYR A 39 -2.15 -12.15 5.00
CA TYR A 39 -2.42 -11.93 6.42
C TYR A 39 -2.26 -10.45 6.83
N LEU A 40 -1.18 -9.80 6.38
CA LEU A 40 -0.96 -8.38 6.63
C LEU A 40 -2.00 -7.52 5.90
N ALA A 41 -2.35 -7.85 4.66
CA ALA A 41 -3.38 -7.14 3.91
C ALA A 41 -4.74 -7.21 4.61
N GLU A 42 -5.13 -8.37 5.15
CA GLU A 42 -6.37 -8.50 5.92
C GLU A 42 -6.34 -7.63 7.18
N SER A 43 -5.23 -7.62 7.91
CA SER A 43 -5.09 -6.77 9.10
C SER A 43 -5.22 -5.26 8.80
N MET A 44 -4.80 -4.82 7.61
CA MET A 44 -4.91 -3.43 7.18
C MET A 44 -6.34 -3.02 6.81
N LYS A 45 -7.23 -3.96 6.44
CA LYS A 45 -8.62 -3.65 6.09
C LYS A 45 -9.45 -3.17 7.29
N GLU A 46 -9.11 -3.62 8.48
CA GLU A 46 -9.78 -3.23 9.73
C GLU A 46 -9.48 -1.78 10.14
N ASN A 47 -8.52 -1.11 9.47
CA ASN A 47 -8.12 0.27 9.73
C ASN A 47 -7.71 0.53 11.20
N ASP A 48 -7.17 -0.50 11.86
CA ASP A 48 -6.65 -0.46 13.23
C ASP A 48 -5.11 -0.61 13.22
N PRO A 49 -4.35 0.45 13.58
CA PRO A 49 -2.90 0.39 13.67
C PRO A 49 -2.38 -0.64 14.67
N GLU A 50 -3.09 -0.90 15.77
CA GLU A 50 -2.66 -1.88 16.77
C GLU A 50 -2.78 -3.31 16.23
N LEU A 51 -3.84 -3.58 15.46
CA LEU A 51 -4.01 -4.85 14.77
C LEU A 51 -2.88 -5.10 13.76
N LEU A 52 -2.50 -4.09 12.98
CA LEU A 52 -1.37 -4.18 12.06
C LEU A 52 -0.05 -4.50 12.80
N MET A 53 0.21 -3.83 13.93
CA MET A 53 1.42 -4.10 14.73
C MET A 53 1.40 -5.52 15.32
N ARG A 54 0.24 -6.02 15.74
CA ARG A 54 0.07 -7.39 16.21
C ARG A 54 0.29 -8.41 15.09
N ALA A 55 -0.21 -8.14 13.89
CA ALA A 55 0.01 -8.99 12.73
C ALA A 55 1.50 -9.05 12.35
N LEU A 56 2.19 -7.89 12.32
CA LEU A 56 3.64 -7.83 12.14
C LEU A 56 4.42 -8.61 13.21
N SER A 57 3.94 -8.59 14.46
CA SER A 57 4.53 -9.39 15.54
C SER A 57 4.42 -10.90 15.27
N GLU A 58 3.28 -11.38 14.76
CA GLU A 58 3.13 -12.79 14.37
C GLU A 58 4.03 -13.16 13.19
N VAL A 59 4.12 -12.31 12.16
CA VAL A 59 5.06 -12.53 11.04
C VAL A 59 6.51 -12.55 11.54
N ALA A 60 6.88 -11.63 12.42
CA ALA A 60 8.22 -11.58 12.99
C ALA A 60 8.53 -12.79 13.87
N LYS A 61 7.54 -13.36 14.58
CA LYS A 61 7.70 -14.64 15.28
C LYS A 61 7.97 -15.78 14.31
N ALA A 62 7.25 -15.84 13.19
CA ALA A 62 7.41 -16.88 12.17
C ALA A 62 8.81 -16.85 11.52
N GLN A 63 9.33 -15.66 11.18
CA GLN A 63 10.64 -15.50 10.54
C GLN A 63 11.83 -15.38 11.51
N GLY A 64 11.54 -15.18 12.81
CA GLY A 64 12.53 -14.89 13.85
C GLY A 64 12.70 -13.38 14.08
N VAL A 65 12.26 -12.93 15.26
CA VAL A 65 12.21 -11.50 15.63
C VAL A 65 13.59 -10.81 15.54
N ASN A 66 14.67 -11.53 15.89
CA ASN A 66 16.02 -10.99 15.81
C ASN A 66 16.47 -10.74 14.37
N LYS A 67 16.09 -11.63 13.44
CA LYS A 67 16.38 -11.48 12.02
C LYS A 67 15.65 -10.25 11.47
N VAL A 68 14.35 -10.16 11.73
CA VAL A 68 13.51 -9.04 11.28
C VAL A 68 14.02 -7.70 11.84
N ALA A 69 14.39 -7.63 13.13
CA ALA A 69 14.94 -6.40 13.71
C ALA A 69 16.23 -5.96 13.01
N LYS A 70 17.14 -6.90 12.75
CA LYS A 70 18.40 -6.65 12.06
C LYS A 70 18.16 -6.17 10.62
N ASP A 71 17.31 -6.88 9.88
CA ASP A 71 17.01 -6.58 8.47
C ASP A 71 16.29 -5.23 8.32
N ALA A 72 15.42 -4.87 9.28
CA ALA A 72 14.75 -3.57 9.31
C ALA A 72 15.63 -2.42 9.83
N GLY A 73 16.84 -2.70 10.34
CA GLY A 73 17.73 -1.70 10.93
C GLY A 73 17.14 -1.02 12.18
N VAL A 74 16.33 -1.75 12.96
CA VAL A 74 15.72 -1.26 14.21
C VAL A 74 16.27 -2.02 15.40
N ASN A 75 16.44 -1.33 16.54
CA ASN A 75 16.86 -2.04 17.75
C ASN A 75 15.73 -2.95 18.27
N ARG A 76 16.10 -4.06 18.89
CA ARG A 76 15.18 -5.10 19.39
C ARG A 76 14.24 -4.59 20.48
N GLU A 77 14.69 -3.67 21.34
CA GLU A 77 13.88 -3.11 22.42
C GLU A 77 12.74 -2.23 21.87
N SER A 78 13.07 -1.36 20.91
CA SER A 78 12.09 -0.55 20.17
C SER A 78 11.11 -1.43 19.42
N LEU A 79 11.58 -2.50 18.77
CA LEU A 79 10.69 -3.43 18.08
C LEU A 79 9.69 -4.10 19.03
N TYR A 80 10.16 -4.55 20.20
CA TYR A 80 9.25 -5.12 21.22
C TYR A 80 8.25 -4.11 21.76
N LYS A 81 8.64 -2.84 21.95
CA LYS A 81 7.71 -1.78 22.36
C LYS A 81 6.67 -1.52 21.28
N THR A 82 7.08 -1.46 20.01
CA THR A 82 6.17 -1.33 18.87
C THR A 82 5.17 -2.49 18.80
N PHE A 83 5.61 -3.74 18.97
CA PHE A 83 4.74 -4.92 18.94
C PHE A 83 3.79 -5.04 20.14
N LYS A 84 4.12 -4.44 21.29
CA LYS A 84 3.24 -4.41 22.46
C LYS A 84 2.08 -3.40 22.33
N GLY A 85 2.09 -2.55 21.31
CA GLY A 85 1.12 -1.47 21.17
C GLY A 85 1.37 -0.29 22.13
N GLY A 86 0.49 0.70 22.12
CA GLY A 86 0.56 1.87 23.00
C GLY A 86 1.61 2.93 22.64
N VAL A 87 2.40 2.72 21.58
CA VAL A 87 3.38 3.69 21.07
C VAL A 87 3.02 4.10 19.64
N LYS A 88 3.02 5.40 19.36
CA LYS A 88 2.86 5.90 17.99
C LYS A 88 4.07 5.50 17.14
N THR A 89 3.86 4.56 16.23
CA THR A 89 4.92 4.08 15.33
C THR A 89 5.00 4.98 14.10
N ARG A 90 6.21 5.43 13.74
CA ARG A 90 6.43 6.25 12.55
C ARG A 90 6.28 5.42 11.29
N TYR A 91 5.75 6.02 10.23
CA TYR A 91 5.63 5.37 8.91
C TYR A 91 6.96 4.79 8.41
N ASP A 92 8.08 5.51 8.58
CA ASP A 92 9.42 5.02 8.20
C ASP A 92 9.75 3.66 8.83
N THR A 93 9.38 3.46 10.11
CA THR A 93 9.56 2.19 10.81
C THR A 93 8.66 1.11 10.24
N ILE A 94 7.40 1.42 9.95
CA ILE A 94 6.46 0.48 9.33
C ILE A 94 6.99 0.02 7.97
N ARG A 95 7.43 0.97 7.13
CA ARG A 95 7.99 0.68 5.80
C ARG A 95 9.20 -0.25 5.90
N LYS A 96 10.15 0.03 6.79
CA LYS A 96 11.33 -0.83 7.02
C LYS A 96 10.96 -2.24 7.48
N LEU A 97 9.95 -2.35 8.37
CA LEU A 97 9.47 -3.65 8.83
C LEU A 97 8.81 -4.46 7.71
N MET A 98 8.00 -3.80 6.87
CA MET A 98 7.38 -4.44 5.70
C MET A 98 8.46 -4.98 4.74
N GLU A 99 9.46 -4.16 4.40
CA GLU A 99 10.58 -4.59 3.55
C GLU A 99 11.36 -5.75 4.18
N ALA A 100 11.62 -5.70 5.49
CA ALA A 100 12.36 -6.76 6.20
C ALA A 100 11.62 -8.11 6.23
N VAL A 101 10.29 -8.10 6.22
CA VAL A 101 9.50 -9.34 6.13
C VAL A 101 9.18 -9.76 4.69
N GLY A 102 9.65 -9.00 3.70
CA GLY A 102 9.53 -9.32 2.28
C GLY A 102 8.22 -8.88 1.62
N VAL A 103 7.56 -7.83 2.13
CA VAL A 103 6.32 -7.29 1.54
C VAL A 103 6.43 -5.79 1.27
N GLU A 104 5.62 -5.29 0.35
CA GLU A 104 5.53 -3.87 0.03
C GLU A 104 4.14 -3.30 0.34
N LEU A 105 4.09 -2.02 0.71
CA LEU A 105 2.84 -1.28 0.87
C LEU A 105 2.37 -0.76 -0.50
N THR A 106 1.13 -1.07 -0.86
CA THR A 106 0.51 -0.61 -2.11
C THR A 106 -0.67 0.32 -1.83
N VAL A 107 -0.94 1.21 -2.78
CA VAL A 107 -2.08 2.13 -2.71
C VAL A 107 -3.16 1.65 -3.66
N GLN A 108 -4.39 1.52 -3.16
CA GLN A 108 -5.56 1.09 -3.92
C GLN A 108 -6.68 2.13 -3.81
N PRO A 109 -7.55 2.27 -4.82
CA PRO A 109 -8.76 3.08 -4.69
C PRO A 109 -9.60 2.60 -3.51
N ILE A 110 -10.12 3.53 -2.71
CA ILE A 110 -11.11 3.21 -1.69
C ILE A 110 -12.40 2.85 -2.42
N ALA A 111 -12.79 1.56 -2.40
CA ALA A 111 -13.90 1.02 -3.20
C ALA A 111 -15.21 1.83 -3.06
N SER A 112 -15.51 2.32 -1.85
CA SER A 112 -16.68 3.17 -1.58
C SER A 112 -16.63 4.54 -2.30
N LYS A 113 -15.42 5.09 -2.53
CA LYS A 113 -15.23 6.40 -3.16
C LYS A 113 -15.01 6.32 -4.68
N ALA A 114 -14.57 5.16 -5.20
CA ALA A 114 -14.31 4.96 -6.62
C ALA A 114 -15.59 5.04 -7.49
N ALA A 115 -16.74 4.64 -6.96
CA ALA A 115 -18.03 4.77 -7.65
C ALA A 115 -18.53 6.23 -7.74
N ALA A 116 -18.04 7.12 -6.87
CA ALA A 116 -18.52 8.50 -6.75
C ALA A 116 -17.67 9.54 -7.52
N VAL A 117 -16.49 9.16 -8.02
CA VAL A 117 -15.60 10.08 -8.73
C VAL A 117 -15.59 9.75 -10.22
N SER A 118 -16.63 10.17 -10.93
CA SER A 118 -16.54 10.44 -12.36
C SER A 118 -15.74 11.73 -12.55
N TRP A 119 -14.42 11.64 -12.41
CA TRP A 119 -13.57 12.70 -12.93
C TRP A 119 -13.79 12.70 -14.45
N SER A 120 -14.59 13.65 -14.93
CA SER A 120 -14.77 13.89 -16.35
C SER A 120 -13.42 14.32 -16.89
N VAL A 121 -12.69 13.38 -17.48
CA VAL A 121 -11.68 13.71 -18.49
C VAL A 121 -12.43 14.50 -19.54
N ALA A 122 -12.26 15.83 -19.53
CA ALA A 122 -12.62 16.63 -20.68
C ALA A 122 -11.82 16.06 -21.87
N GLN A 123 -12.50 15.30 -22.72
CA GLN A 123 -11.93 14.85 -23.97
C GLN A 123 -11.43 16.10 -24.72
N PRO A 124 -10.20 16.10 -25.26
CA PRO A 124 -9.77 17.20 -26.11
C PRO A 124 -10.78 17.32 -27.25
N ARG A 125 -11.48 18.46 -27.31
CA ARG A 125 -12.40 18.76 -28.42
C ARG A 125 -11.58 18.60 -29.69
N LYS A 126 -11.94 17.62 -30.53
CA LYS A 126 -11.35 17.47 -31.85
C LYS A 126 -11.41 18.82 -32.54
N ALA A 127 -10.25 19.43 -32.79
CA ALA A 127 -10.16 20.55 -33.71
C ALA A 127 -10.53 20.00 -35.09
N SER A 128 -11.78 20.21 -35.51
CA SER A 128 -12.17 20.00 -36.90
C SER A 128 -11.47 21.08 -37.71
N LYS A 129 -10.34 20.71 -38.32
CA LYS A 129 -9.64 21.55 -39.28
C LYS A 129 -10.49 21.59 -40.56
N ALA A 130 -11.34 22.61 -40.66
CA ALA A 130 -11.95 23.00 -41.92
C ALA A 130 -10.86 23.50 -42.88
N ALA A 131 -11.07 23.19 -44.15
CA ALA A 131 -10.13 23.30 -45.23
C ALA A 131 -9.88 24.74 -45.72
N ALA A 132 -8.64 24.97 -46.15
CA ALA A 132 -8.18 25.70 -47.32
C ALA A 132 -8.84 27.03 -47.75
N ALA A 133 -8.03 28.11 -47.74
CA ALA A 133 -7.94 29.03 -48.87
C ALA A 133 -6.55 29.75 -48.86
N LYS A 134 -5.77 29.55 -49.92
CA LYS A 134 -4.74 30.48 -50.42
C LYS A 134 -5.30 31.08 -51.73
N PRO A 135 -5.02 32.35 -52.03
CA PRO A 135 -3.95 32.66 -52.99
C PRO A 135 -3.13 33.90 -52.57
N ASP A 136 -1.81 33.82 -52.65
CA ASP A 136 -0.92 34.46 -53.65
C ASP A 136 -0.67 35.97 -53.47
N GLY A 137 0.62 36.28 -53.26
CA GLY A 137 1.17 37.63 -53.21
C GLY A 137 2.64 37.60 -52.80
N ARG A 138 3.55 37.58 -53.78
CA ARG A 138 5.01 37.84 -53.64
C ARG A 138 5.31 39.15 -54.40
N PRO A 139 6.49 39.79 -54.31
CA PRO A 139 7.57 39.84 -53.29
C PRO A 139 7.95 41.31 -52.91
N THR A 140 9.12 41.47 -52.26
CA THR A 140 10.01 42.67 -52.09
C THR A 140 10.01 43.24 -50.66
N ALA A 141 11.12 43.62 -49.99
CA ALA A 141 12.52 43.82 -50.39
C ALA A 141 13.51 43.65 -49.20
N LYS A 142 14.72 43.17 -49.55
CA LYS A 142 16.10 43.54 -49.12
C LYS A 142 16.48 44.00 -47.69
N ALA A 143 17.58 43.36 -47.23
CA ALA A 143 18.78 43.88 -46.52
C ALA A 143 18.56 44.51 -45.11
N ALA A 144 19.44 44.50 -44.13
CA ALA A 144 20.91 44.56 -44.04
C ALA A 144 21.27 44.28 -42.56
N THR A 145 22.18 43.34 -42.25
CA THR A 145 23.55 43.63 -41.74
C THR A 145 23.73 43.55 -40.20
N LYS A 146 24.54 42.57 -39.76
CA LYS A 146 25.21 42.49 -38.44
C LYS A 146 26.26 43.60 -38.32
N PRO A 147 26.61 44.06 -37.10
CA PRO A 147 27.86 43.57 -36.51
C PRO A 147 27.86 43.38 -34.98
N ARG A 148 29.01 42.85 -34.57
CA ARG A 148 29.49 42.23 -33.34
C ARG A 148 30.14 43.26 -32.40
N ALA A 149 30.04 43.06 -31.09
CA ALA A 149 31.00 43.51 -30.04
C ALA A 149 30.84 42.50 -28.88
N THR A 150 31.81 41.68 -28.45
CA THR A 150 33.17 41.89 -27.91
C THR A 150 33.21 42.80 -26.69
N THR A 151 33.48 42.20 -25.51
CA THR A 151 34.34 42.65 -24.36
C THR A 151 34.02 41.70 -23.18
N ARG A 152 34.82 40.68 -22.82
CA ARG A 152 36.06 40.62 -22.00
C ARG A 152 35.99 41.32 -20.63
N HIS A 153 35.94 40.55 -19.53
CA HIS A 153 36.89 40.49 -18.38
C HIS A 153 36.20 39.92 -17.11
N VAL A 154 36.66 38.78 -16.57
CA VAL A 154 37.63 38.58 -15.43
C VAL A 154 37.04 38.96 -14.08
N GLY A 155 36.72 37.98 -13.23
CA GLY A 155 37.55 37.53 -12.08
C GLY A 155 36.69 37.72 -10.80
N ALA A 156 36.75 36.94 -9.73
CA ALA A 156 37.67 35.92 -9.25
C ALA A 156 36.85 34.84 -8.51
#